data_AF-A0A2N3KSQ4-F1
#
_entry.id   AF-A0A2N3KSQ4-F1
#
_cell.length_a   1.000
_cell.length_b   1.000
_cell.length_c   1.000
_cell.angle_alpha   90.00
_cell.angle_beta   90.00
_cell.angle_gamma   90.00
#
_symmetry.space_group_name_H-M   'P 1'
#
loop_
_entity.id
_entity.type
_entity.pdbx_description
1 polymer ?
#
loop_
_entity_poly.entity_id
_entity_poly.type
_entity_poly.pdbx_seq_one_letter_code
_entity_poly.pdbx_strand_id
1 'polypeptide(L)'
;MPFDIDEIYHADWSLGAKGRWKVHARRINDGDDGWCIDDMSPVGDIAPFINQLCQDGHTKTIWLGLDFPLGLCRAWYEKSGFENFASVQGWLSTPQGQGFFDICDDQSQITPNRPFYPARAGAKGSVKRAHLACGLGVDAFSDLHRACEKATATRNKAAVPFWTLGANQVGKAMLHGWQNLLLPGQDCGFHIWPFDGDLARLSQTPGTTLIETYPAEIYGWLGLHEMTLPSGRFAKSRQAARRDAIAQLMPMLESWGIVTEPSLYQRIANGIDNAHGKDDAFDALIGVIGLIMIAMGKRAENLPDRAMIRDQEGWIIGQFANLPAS
;
A
#
# COMPACT_ATOMS: atom_id res chain seq x y z
N MET A 1 13.14 0.45 17.39
CA MET A 1 14.22 -0.57 17.33
C MET A 1 14.26 -1.10 15.90
N PRO A 2 15.43 -1.48 15.37
CA PRO A 2 15.49 -2.09 14.05
C PRO A 2 14.76 -3.44 14.05
N PHE A 3 14.18 -3.80 12.91
CA PHE A 3 13.52 -5.09 12.69
C PHE A 3 14.49 -6.06 12.02
N ASP A 4 14.44 -7.32 12.45
CA ASP A 4 15.24 -8.40 11.90
C ASP A 4 14.53 -9.01 10.70
N ILE A 5 14.71 -8.36 9.54
CA ILE A 5 14.06 -8.68 8.27
C ILE A 5 15.14 -9.05 7.26
N ASP A 6 14.91 -10.14 6.53
CA ASP A 6 15.81 -10.61 5.47
C ASP A 6 15.55 -9.88 4.15
N GLU A 7 14.27 -9.75 3.77
CA GLU A 7 13.85 -9.21 2.48
C GLU A 7 12.68 -8.24 2.61
N ILE A 8 12.73 -7.19 1.79
CA ILE A 8 11.68 -6.19 1.66
C ILE A 8 11.30 -6.09 0.19
N TYR A 9 10.03 -6.29 -0.08
CA TYR A 9 9.40 -5.96 -1.34
C TYR A 9 8.46 -4.78 -1.15
N HIS A 10 8.31 -3.97 -2.19
CA HIS A 10 7.16 -3.07 -2.31
C HIS A 10 6.61 -3.19 -3.71
N ALA A 11 5.28 -3.28 -3.81
CA ALA A 11 4.57 -3.27 -5.07
C ALA A 11 3.65 -2.05 -5.18
N ASP A 12 3.89 -1.24 -6.21
CA ASP A 12 2.84 -0.36 -6.72
C ASP A 12 1.82 -1.21 -7.49
N TRP A 13 0.54 -1.03 -7.19
CA TRP A 13 -0.49 -1.99 -7.56
C TRP A 13 -1.62 -1.36 -8.36
N SER A 14 -2.00 -2.04 -9.44
CA SER A 14 -3.17 -1.69 -10.22
C SER A 14 -3.86 -2.91 -10.81
N LEU A 15 -5.05 -2.69 -11.36
CA LEU A 15 -5.82 -3.71 -12.07
C LEU A 15 -5.08 -4.22 -13.33
N GLY A 16 -4.32 -3.36 -14.00
CA GLY A 16 -3.60 -3.71 -15.23
C GLY A 16 -2.18 -4.18 -14.94
N ALA A 17 -1.76 -5.30 -15.55
CA ALA A 17 -0.41 -5.84 -15.37
C ALA A 17 0.71 -4.84 -15.65
N LYS A 18 0.49 -3.90 -16.58
CA LYS A 18 1.47 -2.86 -16.95
C LYS A 18 1.76 -1.86 -15.83
N GLY A 19 0.79 -1.62 -14.94
CA GLY A 19 0.92 -0.73 -13.79
C GLY A 19 1.06 -1.52 -12.49
N ARG A 20 1.60 -2.74 -12.54
CA ARG A 20 1.99 -3.51 -11.35
C ARG A 20 3.50 -3.68 -11.38
N TRP A 21 4.18 -2.93 -10.53
CA TRP A 21 5.63 -2.92 -10.44
C TRP A 21 6.08 -3.22 -9.04
N LYS A 22 7.14 -4.01 -8.91
CA LYS A 22 7.78 -4.31 -7.64
C LYS A 22 9.23 -3.87 -7.64
N VAL A 23 9.70 -3.55 -6.44
CA VAL A 23 11.11 -3.43 -6.12
C VAL A 23 11.41 -4.41 -4.99
N HIS A 24 12.57 -5.04 -5.05
CA HIS A 24 13.07 -5.94 -4.01
C HIS A 24 14.38 -5.39 -3.44
N ALA A 25 14.51 -5.52 -2.13
CA ALA A 25 15.75 -5.31 -1.42
C ALA A 25 15.99 -6.43 -0.42
N ARG A 26 17.25 -6.82 -0.29
CA ARG A 26 17.71 -7.80 0.71
C ARG A 26 18.66 -7.15 1.70
N ARG A 27 18.66 -7.67 2.93
CA ARG A 27 19.66 -7.33 3.93
C ARG A 27 21.05 -7.80 3.50
N ILE A 28 22.07 -7.00 3.80
CA ILE A 28 23.48 -7.33 3.61
C ILE A 28 24.03 -7.74 4.98
N ASN A 29 24.49 -8.99 5.09
CA ASN A 29 25.00 -9.56 6.34
C ASN A 29 26.54 -9.66 6.38
N ASP A 30 27.24 -9.18 5.33
CA ASP A 30 28.70 -9.20 5.25
C ASP A 30 29.31 -7.85 5.69
N GLY A 31 29.55 -7.70 6.99
CA GLY A 31 30.35 -6.61 7.57
C GLY A 31 29.53 -5.52 8.26
N ASP A 32 28.94 -4.61 7.48
CA ASP A 32 28.07 -3.53 7.99
C ASP A 32 26.61 -3.82 7.68
N ASP A 33 25.73 -3.69 8.68
CA ASP A 33 24.28 -3.81 8.54
C ASP A 33 23.78 -2.83 7.46
N GLY A 34 23.26 -3.37 6.36
CA GLY A 34 22.83 -2.57 5.22
C GLY A 34 21.78 -3.27 4.37
N TRP A 35 21.38 -2.62 3.27
CA TRP A 35 20.37 -3.09 2.34
C TRP A 35 20.85 -2.96 0.91
N CYS A 36 20.61 -3.98 0.08
CA CYS A 36 20.87 -3.95 -1.35
C CYS A 36 19.54 -3.98 -2.09
N ILE A 37 19.20 -2.89 -2.81
CA ILE A 37 18.10 -2.89 -3.78
C ILE A 37 18.61 -3.57 -5.05
N ASP A 38 18.10 -4.77 -5.36
CA ASP A 38 18.65 -5.64 -6.40
C ASP A 38 17.68 -6.05 -7.52
N ASP A 39 16.38 -5.79 -7.36
CA ASP A 39 15.42 -5.96 -8.46
C ASP A 39 14.44 -4.79 -8.54
N MET A 40 14.09 -4.44 -9.77
CA MET A 40 12.99 -3.53 -10.10
C MET A 40 12.35 -4.02 -11.40
N SER A 41 11.22 -4.68 -11.26
CA SER A 41 10.58 -5.43 -12.34
C SER A 41 9.05 -5.36 -12.24
N PRO A 42 8.32 -5.68 -13.32
CA PRO A 42 6.89 -5.94 -13.20
C PRO A 42 6.63 -7.08 -12.21
N VAL A 43 5.49 -7.03 -11.50
CA VAL A 43 5.08 -8.16 -10.63
C VAL A 43 4.94 -9.46 -11.43
N GLY A 44 4.54 -9.37 -12.69
CA GLY A 44 4.29 -10.52 -13.55
C GLY A 44 2.98 -11.23 -13.18
N ASP A 45 2.97 -12.55 -13.32
CA ASP A 45 1.85 -13.39 -12.91
C ASP A 45 1.79 -13.48 -11.37
N ILE A 46 0.60 -13.27 -10.81
CA ILE A 46 0.43 -13.11 -9.35
C ILE A 46 0.59 -14.44 -8.61
N ALA A 47 0.08 -15.55 -9.16
CA ALA A 47 0.18 -16.85 -8.52
C ALA A 47 1.65 -17.33 -8.35
N PRO A 48 2.53 -17.25 -9.38
CA PRO A 48 3.96 -17.49 -9.19
C PRO A 48 4.59 -16.56 -8.16
N PHE A 49 4.19 -15.28 -8.11
CA PHE A 49 4.71 -14.34 -7.13
C PHE A 49 4.32 -14.71 -5.68
N ILE A 50 3.07 -15.11 -5.44
CA ILE A 50 2.62 -15.65 -4.15
C ILE A 50 3.42 -16.90 -3.78
N ASN A 51 3.54 -17.85 -4.71
CA ASN A 51 4.25 -19.10 -4.47
C ASN A 51 5.71 -18.86 -4.09
N GLN A 52 6.38 -17.90 -4.73
CA GLN A 52 7.74 -17.52 -4.40
C GLN A 52 7.83 -16.98 -2.96
N LEU A 53 7.00 -15.98 -2.62
CA LEU A 53 6.99 -15.37 -1.29
C LEU A 53 6.58 -16.36 -0.19
N CYS A 54 5.70 -17.32 -0.49
CA CYS A 54 5.34 -18.39 0.43
C CYS A 54 6.53 -19.33 0.68
N GLN A 55 7.22 -19.76 -0.38
CA GLN A 55 8.37 -20.65 -0.27
C GLN A 55 9.52 -19.98 0.49
N ASP A 56 9.85 -18.73 0.14
CA ASP A 56 10.91 -17.98 0.82
C ASP A 56 10.55 -17.71 2.29
N GLY A 57 9.29 -17.36 2.56
CA GLY A 57 8.75 -17.13 3.90
C GLY A 57 8.84 -18.32 4.85
N HIS A 58 9.08 -19.54 4.38
CA HIS A 58 9.36 -20.68 5.26
C HIS A 58 10.71 -20.56 5.98
N THR A 59 11.64 -19.77 5.44
CA THR A 59 13.02 -19.66 5.96
C THR A 59 13.46 -18.24 6.22
N LYS A 60 12.77 -17.25 5.65
CA LYS A 60 13.09 -15.83 5.73
C LYS A 60 11.95 -15.04 6.35
N THR A 61 12.29 -13.94 7.01
CA THR A 61 11.33 -12.91 7.41
C THR A 61 11.22 -11.88 6.28
N ILE A 62 10.03 -11.73 5.70
CA ILE A 62 9.78 -10.92 4.51
C ILE A 62 8.70 -9.88 4.79
N TRP A 63 8.94 -8.64 4.37
CA TRP A 63 7.89 -7.62 4.28
C TRP A 63 7.50 -7.38 2.83
N LEU A 64 6.19 -7.32 2.57
CA LEU A 64 5.63 -6.90 1.29
C LEU A 64 4.76 -5.66 1.47
N GLY A 65 5.30 -4.50 1.11
CA GLY A 65 4.56 -3.24 1.01
C GLY A 65 3.62 -3.22 -0.20
N LEU A 66 2.41 -2.72 0.00
CA LEU A 66 1.36 -2.68 -1.01
C LEU A 66 0.71 -1.28 -1.07
N ASP A 67 0.74 -0.65 -2.26
CA ASP A 67 0.06 0.63 -2.51
C ASP A 67 -1.44 0.45 -2.81
N PHE A 68 -2.16 -0.14 -1.86
CA PHE A 68 -3.62 -0.15 -1.82
C PHE A 68 -4.14 -0.39 -0.40
N PRO A 69 -5.37 0.07 -0.08
CA PRO A 69 -6.01 -0.18 1.22
C PRO A 69 -6.07 -1.68 1.61
N LEU A 70 -5.57 -2.03 2.80
CA LEU A 70 -5.70 -3.37 3.37
C LEU A 70 -6.88 -3.50 4.33
N GLY A 71 -7.39 -2.41 4.90
CA GLY A 71 -8.54 -2.43 5.82
C GLY A 71 -9.77 -1.70 5.30
N LEU A 72 -10.82 -1.66 6.12
CA LEU A 72 -12.12 -1.05 5.80
C LEU A 72 -12.48 0.04 6.82
N CYS A 73 -13.27 1.04 6.43
CA CYS A 73 -13.67 2.09 7.36
C CYS A 73 -14.62 1.59 8.45
N ARG A 74 -14.47 2.15 9.65
CA ARG A 74 -15.30 1.82 10.82
C ARG A 74 -16.80 1.88 10.51
N ALA A 75 -17.24 2.91 9.79
CA ALA A 75 -18.64 3.10 9.47
C ALA A 75 -19.21 1.93 8.65
N TRP A 76 -18.39 1.24 7.86
CA TRP A 76 -18.83 0.02 7.17
C TRP A 76 -18.97 -1.16 8.13
N TYR A 77 -18.04 -1.37 9.07
CA TYR A 77 -18.15 -2.42 10.10
C TYR A 77 -19.44 -2.28 10.91
N GLU A 78 -19.78 -1.05 11.30
CA GLU A 78 -21.02 -0.75 12.04
C GLU A 78 -22.29 -1.10 11.24
N LYS A 79 -22.21 -1.07 9.90
CA LYS A 79 -23.36 -1.31 9.01
C LYS A 79 -23.42 -2.75 8.49
N SER A 80 -22.27 -3.40 8.36
CA SER A 80 -22.17 -4.81 7.96
C SER A 80 -22.36 -5.77 9.13
N GLY A 81 -22.09 -5.32 10.36
CA GLY A 81 -22.18 -6.13 11.57
C GLY A 81 -20.97 -7.04 11.79
N PHE A 82 -19.90 -6.89 11.00
CA PHE A 82 -18.63 -7.60 11.25
C PHE A 82 -17.91 -6.98 12.45
N GLU A 83 -17.29 -7.81 13.28
CA GLU A 83 -16.61 -7.36 14.49
C GLU A 83 -15.16 -6.94 14.21
N ASN A 84 -14.49 -7.65 13.29
CA ASN A 84 -13.07 -7.47 13.01
C ASN A 84 -12.70 -7.96 11.59
N PHE A 85 -11.48 -7.65 11.16
CA PHE A 85 -10.97 -7.98 9.84
C PHE A 85 -10.94 -9.50 9.58
N ALA A 86 -10.56 -10.30 10.57
CA ALA A 86 -10.57 -11.77 10.44
C ALA A 86 -11.97 -12.33 10.13
N SER A 87 -13.02 -11.75 10.73
CA SER A 87 -14.41 -12.13 10.42
C SER A 87 -14.82 -11.76 8.99
N VAL A 88 -14.32 -10.64 8.46
CA VAL A 88 -14.52 -10.24 7.06
C VAL A 88 -13.83 -11.23 6.13
N GLN A 89 -12.59 -11.59 6.42
CA GLN A 89 -11.82 -12.54 5.60
C GLN A 89 -12.49 -13.92 5.53
N GLY A 90 -12.89 -14.45 6.69
CA GLY A 90 -13.63 -15.71 6.75
C GLY A 90 -14.92 -15.66 5.93
N TRP A 91 -15.62 -14.53 5.94
CA TRP A 91 -16.81 -14.33 5.12
C TRP A 91 -16.50 -14.21 3.61
N LEU A 92 -15.45 -13.51 3.21
CA LEU A 92 -15.06 -13.35 1.80
C LEU A 92 -14.73 -14.69 1.12
N SER A 93 -14.24 -15.67 1.87
CA SER A 93 -13.99 -17.03 1.37
C SER A 93 -15.27 -17.86 1.16
N THR A 94 -16.44 -17.35 1.52
CA THR A 94 -17.73 -18.02 1.31
C THR A 94 -18.41 -17.58 0.00
N PRO A 95 -19.36 -18.36 -0.55
CA PRO A 95 -20.19 -17.92 -1.66
C PRO A 95 -20.94 -16.61 -1.40
N GLN A 96 -21.34 -16.36 -0.15
CA GLN A 96 -22.03 -15.14 0.27
C GLN A 96 -21.12 -13.90 0.23
N GLY A 97 -19.81 -14.10 0.39
CA GLY A 97 -18.79 -13.05 0.35
C GLY A 97 -18.44 -12.57 -1.05
N GLN A 98 -18.76 -13.33 -2.09
CA GLN A 98 -18.36 -13.02 -3.47
C GLN A 98 -18.92 -11.68 -3.97
N GLY A 99 -20.12 -11.30 -3.51
CA GLY A 99 -20.73 -10.02 -3.85
C GLY A 99 -19.90 -8.80 -3.44
N PHE A 100 -18.96 -8.95 -2.50
CA PHE A 100 -18.08 -7.85 -2.07
C PHE A 100 -17.19 -7.35 -3.21
N PHE A 101 -16.78 -8.25 -4.12
CA PHE A 101 -15.91 -7.94 -5.24
C PHE A 101 -16.65 -7.33 -6.44
N ASP A 102 -17.99 -7.34 -6.41
CA ASP A 102 -18.80 -6.80 -7.49
C ASP A 102 -19.00 -5.29 -7.33
N ILE A 103 -18.54 -4.50 -8.30
CA ILE A 103 -18.78 -3.05 -8.29
C ILE A 103 -20.22 -2.77 -8.76
N CYS A 104 -20.99 -1.99 -8.01
CA CYS A 104 -22.37 -1.60 -8.34
C CYS A 104 -22.42 -0.75 -9.61
N ASP A 105 -23.31 -1.11 -10.54
CA ASP A 105 -23.67 -0.28 -11.70
C ASP A 105 -24.69 0.81 -11.31
N ASP A 106 -25.59 0.49 -10.37
CA ASP A 106 -26.68 1.37 -9.94
C ASP A 106 -26.71 1.55 -8.41
N GLN A 107 -27.25 2.68 -7.96
CA GLN A 107 -27.35 3.02 -6.54
C GLN A 107 -28.19 2.01 -5.73
N SER A 108 -29.19 1.37 -6.34
CA SER A 108 -30.04 0.37 -5.67
C SER A 108 -29.32 -0.93 -5.33
N GLN A 109 -28.14 -1.16 -5.93
CA GLN A 109 -27.33 -2.36 -5.67
C GLN A 109 -26.39 -2.18 -4.47
N ILE A 110 -26.21 -0.94 -3.99
CA ILE A 110 -25.27 -0.62 -2.93
C ILE A 110 -25.80 -1.20 -1.63
N THR A 111 -25.03 -2.10 -1.04
CA THR A 111 -25.29 -2.72 0.25
C THR A 111 -23.96 -2.93 0.98
N PRO A 112 -23.96 -3.20 2.29
CA PRO A 112 -22.72 -3.58 2.99
C PRO A 112 -22.01 -4.78 2.33
N ASN A 113 -22.76 -5.71 1.74
CA ASN A 113 -22.21 -6.90 1.05
C ASN A 113 -21.71 -6.61 -0.37
N ARG A 114 -22.05 -5.46 -0.95
CA ARG A 114 -21.60 -5.00 -2.28
C ARG A 114 -21.32 -3.48 -2.22
N PRO A 115 -20.23 -3.06 -1.57
CA PRO A 115 -20.10 -1.67 -1.14
C PRO A 115 -19.42 -0.75 -2.16
N PHE A 116 -18.88 -1.27 -3.27
CA PHE A 116 -18.12 -0.48 -4.24
C PHE A 116 -19.01 0.14 -5.32
N TYR A 117 -18.87 1.44 -5.57
CA TYR A 117 -19.64 2.16 -6.58
C TYR A 117 -18.91 3.40 -7.10
N PRO A 118 -19.02 3.74 -8.40
CA PRO A 118 -19.71 3.00 -9.46
C PRO A 118 -18.78 2.13 -10.33
N ALA A 119 -19.35 1.13 -11.00
CA ALA A 119 -18.62 0.31 -11.97
C ALA A 119 -18.04 1.15 -13.12
N ARG A 120 -18.84 2.12 -13.59
CA ARG A 120 -18.53 2.99 -14.72
C ARG A 120 -19.02 4.42 -14.48
N ALA A 121 -18.44 5.36 -15.21
CA ALA A 121 -18.99 6.71 -15.28
C ALA A 121 -20.40 6.65 -15.92
N GLY A 122 -21.33 7.46 -15.42
CA GLY A 122 -22.63 7.67 -16.03
C GLY A 122 -22.72 9.01 -16.74
N ALA A 123 -23.93 9.38 -17.15
CA ALA A 123 -24.22 10.74 -17.61
C ALA A 123 -23.81 11.76 -16.53
N LYS A 124 -23.45 12.98 -16.95
CA LYS A 124 -23.00 14.02 -16.01
C LYS A 124 -24.04 14.24 -14.91
N GLY A 125 -23.64 14.03 -13.66
CA GLY A 125 -24.49 14.19 -12.48
C GLY A 125 -25.36 12.98 -12.13
N SER A 126 -25.36 11.90 -12.92
CA SER A 126 -26.14 10.68 -12.62
C SER A 126 -25.47 9.77 -11.59
N VAL A 127 -24.15 9.90 -11.39
CA VAL A 127 -23.39 9.17 -10.37
C VAL A 127 -22.95 10.17 -9.32
N LYS A 128 -23.35 9.93 -8.06
CA LYS A 128 -23.07 10.83 -6.94
C LYS A 128 -22.53 10.06 -5.75
N ARG A 129 -21.61 10.70 -5.02
CA ARG A 129 -21.09 10.20 -3.74
C ARG A 129 -22.18 10.01 -2.67
N ALA A 130 -23.26 10.80 -2.74
CA ALA A 130 -24.42 10.65 -1.87
C ALA A 130 -25.12 9.29 -2.04
N HIS A 131 -25.01 8.64 -3.21
CA HIS A 131 -25.55 7.30 -3.43
C HIS A 131 -24.84 6.27 -2.54
N LEU A 132 -23.51 6.36 -2.43
CA LEU A 132 -22.73 5.50 -1.52
C LEU A 132 -23.11 5.73 -0.06
N ALA A 133 -23.19 7.00 0.37
CA ALA A 133 -23.55 7.30 1.75
C ALA A 133 -24.93 6.72 2.10
N CYS A 134 -25.93 6.98 1.24
CA CYS A 134 -27.28 6.46 1.41
C CYS A 134 -27.35 4.92 1.37
N GLY A 135 -26.74 4.29 0.36
CA GLY A 135 -26.79 2.84 0.18
C GLY A 135 -26.05 2.05 1.26
N LEU A 136 -24.99 2.62 1.85
CA LEU A 136 -24.30 2.04 3.01
C LEU A 136 -24.93 2.47 4.34
N GLY A 137 -25.95 3.34 4.32
CA GLY A 137 -26.65 3.80 5.50
C GLY A 137 -25.80 4.65 6.45
N VAL A 138 -24.84 5.41 5.92
CA VAL A 138 -24.00 6.36 6.67
C VAL A 138 -24.45 7.81 6.41
N ASP A 139 -24.20 8.70 7.36
CA ASP A 139 -24.70 10.09 7.30
C ASP A 139 -24.00 10.91 6.22
N ALA A 140 -22.68 10.75 6.08
CA ALA A 140 -21.90 11.50 5.11
C ALA A 140 -20.85 10.63 4.39
N PHE A 141 -20.52 11.02 3.15
CA PHE A 141 -19.44 10.40 2.38
C PHE A 141 -18.07 10.49 3.09
N SER A 142 -17.88 11.49 3.95
CA SER A 142 -16.67 11.61 4.78
C SER A 142 -16.49 10.46 5.76
N ASP A 143 -17.58 9.84 6.20
CA ASP A 143 -17.57 8.77 7.21
C ASP A 143 -17.04 7.46 6.63
N LEU A 144 -16.97 7.38 5.30
CA LEU A 144 -16.40 6.25 4.57
C LEU A 144 -14.86 6.30 4.46
N HIS A 145 -14.19 7.31 5.03
CA HIS A 145 -12.73 7.30 5.17
C HIS A 145 -12.33 6.55 6.43
N ARG A 146 -11.31 5.71 6.33
CA ARG A 146 -10.54 5.26 7.50
C ARG A 146 -9.85 6.42 8.19
N ALA A 147 -9.46 6.22 9.43
CA ALA A 147 -8.67 7.17 10.20
C ALA A 147 -7.39 7.62 9.48
N CYS A 148 -6.65 6.70 8.86
CA CYS A 148 -5.43 7.00 8.08
C CYS A 148 -5.70 7.75 6.76
N GLU A 149 -6.90 7.68 6.21
CA GLU A 149 -7.25 8.29 4.91
C GLU A 149 -7.66 9.76 5.02
N LYS A 150 -7.97 10.23 6.23
CA LYS A 150 -8.34 11.63 6.48
C LYS A 150 -7.15 12.57 6.23
N ALA A 151 -7.46 13.84 5.97
CA ALA A 151 -6.43 14.85 5.76
C ALA A 151 -5.62 15.05 7.04
N THR A 152 -4.32 15.27 6.88
CA THR A 152 -3.40 15.64 7.96
C THR A 152 -2.96 17.10 7.78
N ALA A 153 -2.09 17.61 8.66
CA ALA A 153 -1.51 18.94 8.50
C ALA A 153 -0.65 19.08 7.23
N THR A 154 -0.11 17.97 6.72
CA THR A 154 0.88 17.94 5.64
C THR A 154 0.39 17.21 4.38
N ARG A 155 -0.75 16.50 4.45
CA ARG A 155 -1.29 15.72 3.33
C ARG A 155 -2.80 15.88 3.19
N ASN A 156 -3.26 16.03 1.96
CA ASN A 156 -4.68 15.98 1.61
C ASN A 156 -5.29 14.60 1.91
N LYS A 157 -6.61 14.54 2.13
CA LYS A 157 -7.32 13.27 2.27
C LYS A 157 -7.09 12.34 1.07
N ALA A 158 -6.97 11.04 1.34
CA ALA A 158 -6.92 10.00 0.34
C ALA A 158 -8.31 9.78 -0.28
N ALA A 159 -8.41 8.92 -1.30
CA ALA A 159 -9.70 8.53 -1.85
C ALA A 159 -10.41 7.53 -0.93
N VAL A 160 -11.73 7.68 -0.79
CA VAL A 160 -12.57 6.66 -0.16
C VAL A 160 -12.48 5.35 -0.96
N PRO A 161 -12.10 4.22 -0.36
CA PRO A 161 -11.90 2.97 -1.10
C PRO A 161 -13.15 2.49 -1.85
N PHE A 162 -14.34 2.64 -1.26
CA PHE A 162 -15.60 2.26 -1.90
C PHE A 162 -15.98 3.08 -3.13
N TRP A 163 -15.33 4.23 -3.37
CA TRP A 163 -15.60 5.06 -4.53
C TRP A 163 -14.64 4.75 -5.69
N THR A 164 -15.17 4.16 -6.75
CA THR A 164 -14.36 3.55 -7.84
C THR A 164 -14.27 4.41 -9.12
N LEU A 165 -14.58 5.71 -9.01
CA LEU A 165 -14.59 6.66 -10.14
C LEU A 165 -13.61 7.83 -9.96
N GLY A 166 -12.83 8.10 -11.01
CA GLY A 166 -11.90 9.23 -11.09
C GLY A 166 -10.43 8.80 -11.06
N ALA A 167 -9.53 9.72 -11.38
CA ALA A 167 -8.10 9.42 -11.55
C ALA A 167 -7.42 8.96 -10.24
N ASN A 168 -7.93 9.39 -9.09
CA ASN A 168 -7.34 9.08 -7.78
C ASN A 168 -8.04 7.90 -7.08
N GLN A 169 -8.90 7.15 -7.77
CA GLN A 169 -9.61 6.03 -7.15
C GLN A 169 -8.63 4.90 -6.79
N VAL A 170 -8.81 4.30 -5.61
CA VAL A 170 -8.01 3.16 -5.15
C VAL A 170 -8.82 1.86 -5.04
N GLY A 171 -10.16 1.96 -5.06
CA GLY A 171 -11.06 0.82 -4.85
C GLY A 171 -10.87 -0.33 -5.83
N LYS A 172 -10.61 -0.04 -7.12
CA LYS A 172 -10.39 -1.11 -8.10
C LYS A 172 -9.07 -1.84 -7.89
N ALA A 173 -8.03 -1.12 -7.46
CA ALA A 173 -6.73 -1.72 -7.14
C ALA A 173 -6.83 -2.57 -5.86
N MET A 174 -7.52 -2.06 -4.84
CA MET A 174 -7.85 -2.78 -3.62
C MET A 174 -8.61 -4.08 -3.90
N LEU A 175 -9.74 -4.03 -4.63
CA LEU A 175 -10.51 -5.23 -4.97
C LEU A 175 -9.66 -6.29 -5.68
N HIS A 176 -8.88 -5.85 -6.67
CA HIS A 176 -7.99 -6.74 -7.41
C HIS A 176 -6.89 -7.32 -6.51
N GLY A 177 -6.25 -6.51 -5.66
CA GLY A 177 -5.24 -6.95 -4.71
C GLY A 177 -5.79 -7.91 -3.67
N TRP A 178 -6.99 -7.65 -3.15
CA TRP A 178 -7.64 -8.52 -2.18
C TRP A 178 -7.94 -9.89 -2.78
N GLN A 179 -8.59 -9.92 -3.95
CA GLN A 179 -9.02 -11.14 -4.59
C GLN A 179 -7.85 -12.00 -5.10
N ASN A 180 -6.79 -11.36 -5.62
CA ASN A 180 -5.74 -12.08 -6.35
C ASN A 180 -4.42 -12.22 -5.59
N LEU A 181 -4.20 -11.44 -4.52
CA LEU A 181 -2.96 -11.47 -3.72
C LEU A 181 -3.24 -11.75 -2.24
N LEU A 182 -4.09 -10.95 -1.61
CA LEU A 182 -4.33 -11.02 -0.16
C LEU A 182 -4.95 -12.35 0.23
N LEU A 183 -6.13 -12.69 -0.30
CA LEU A 183 -6.83 -13.93 0.08
C LEU A 183 -6.03 -15.18 -0.28
N PRO A 184 -5.48 -15.34 -1.51
CA PRO A 184 -4.65 -16.50 -1.82
C PRO A 184 -3.35 -16.56 -1.02
N GLY A 185 -2.76 -15.40 -0.69
CA GLY A 185 -1.56 -15.33 0.14
C GLY A 185 -1.80 -15.77 1.57
N GLN A 186 -2.98 -15.51 2.12
CA GLN A 186 -3.37 -16.01 3.44
C GLN A 186 -3.53 -17.53 3.48
N ASP A 187 -4.06 -18.15 2.42
CA ASP A 187 -4.11 -19.61 2.31
C ASP A 187 -2.70 -20.22 2.32
N CYS A 188 -1.68 -19.44 1.92
CA CYS A 188 -0.27 -19.78 2.00
C CYS A 188 0.43 -19.36 3.31
N GLY A 189 -0.31 -18.80 4.28
CA GLY A 189 0.20 -18.43 5.59
C GLY A 189 0.77 -17.02 5.70
N PHE A 190 0.47 -16.11 4.78
CA PHE A 190 0.86 -14.70 4.93
C PHE A 190 0.19 -14.06 6.15
N HIS A 191 0.94 -13.17 6.81
CA HIS A 191 0.41 -12.27 7.84
C HIS A 191 0.03 -10.93 7.23
N ILE A 192 -0.89 -10.22 7.87
CA ILE A 192 -1.35 -8.90 7.45
C ILE A 192 -1.24 -7.96 8.63
N TRP A 193 -0.35 -6.98 8.51
CA TRP A 193 -0.21 -5.95 9.52
C TRP A 193 -1.28 -4.86 9.33
N PRO A 194 -1.90 -4.34 10.41
CA PRO A 194 -1.68 -4.69 11.83
C PRO A 194 -2.61 -5.79 12.39
N PHE A 195 -3.40 -6.46 11.55
CA PHE A 195 -4.46 -7.37 11.98
C PHE A 195 -3.96 -8.65 12.66
N ASP A 196 -2.83 -9.20 12.22
CA ASP A 196 -2.25 -10.42 12.78
C ASP A 196 -1.27 -10.16 13.94
N GLY A 197 -0.97 -8.88 14.22
CA GLY A 197 -0.05 -8.46 15.27
C GLY A 197 0.72 -7.18 14.94
N ASP A 198 1.47 -6.68 15.92
CA ASP A 198 2.44 -5.61 15.68
C ASP A 198 3.65 -6.12 14.87
N LEU A 199 4.42 -5.19 14.27
CA LEU A 199 5.57 -5.58 13.45
C LEU A 199 6.64 -6.30 14.26
N ALA A 200 6.80 -5.98 15.55
CA ALA A 200 7.84 -6.57 16.38
C ALA A 200 7.60 -8.06 16.54
N ARG A 201 6.35 -8.48 16.74
CA ARG A 201 5.93 -9.88 16.78
C ARG A 201 6.01 -10.54 15.41
N LEU A 202 5.48 -9.88 14.38
CA LEU A 202 5.44 -10.46 13.02
C LEU A 202 6.83 -10.63 12.39
N SER A 203 7.84 -9.93 12.91
CA SER A 203 9.22 -10.00 12.42
C SER A 203 10.13 -10.95 13.21
N GLN A 204 9.61 -11.67 14.21
CA GLN A 204 10.41 -12.57 15.06
C GLN A 204 10.61 -13.97 14.48
N THR A 205 9.81 -14.35 13.49
CA THR A 205 9.83 -15.67 12.89
C THR A 205 9.71 -15.57 11.37
N PRO A 206 10.28 -16.53 10.62
CA PRO A 206 10.08 -16.61 9.18
C PRO A 206 8.61 -16.52 8.80
N GLY A 207 8.34 -15.75 7.76
CA GLY A 207 7.00 -15.49 7.26
C GLY A 207 6.96 -14.25 6.39
N THR A 208 5.93 -14.17 5.54
CA THR A 208 5.67 -12.99 4.71
C THR A 208 4.57 -12.15 5.34
N THR A 209 4.89 -10.89 5.64
CA THR A 209 3.96 -9.91 6.20
C THR A 209 3.56 -8.89 5.15
N LEU A 210 2.27 -8.79 4.86
CA LEU A 210 1.66 -7.77 4.02
C LEU A 210 1.49 -6.48 4.81
N ILE A 211 1.92 -5.36 4.24
CA ILE A 211 1.94 -4.04 4.88
C ILE A 211 1.33 -3.02 3.92
N GLU A 212 0.36 -2.23 4.41
CA GLU A 212 -0.17 -1.12 3.64
C GLU A 212 0.84 0.04 3.62
N THR A 213 1.24 0.45 2.43
CA THR A 213 2.17 1.55 2.19
C THR A 213 1.51 2.62 1.33
N TYR A 214 1.94 3.86 1.49
CA TYR A 214 1.47 4.95 0.65
C TYR A 214 2.66 5.81 0.20
N PRO A 215 3.14 5.67 -1.06
CA PRO A 215 4.30 6.41 -1.57
C PRO A 215 4.20 7.93 -1.38
N ALA A 216 3.00 8.49 -1.43
CA ALA A 216 2.78 9.92 -1.18
C ALA A 216 3.16 10.37 0.24
N GLU A 217 2.98 9.52 1.26
CA GLU A 217 3.51 9.79 2.61
C GLU A 217 5.03 9.77 2.59
N ILE A 218 5.63 8.77 1.93
CA ILE A 218 7.08 8.57 1.88
C ILE A 218 7.78 9.71 1.14
N TYR A 219 7.17 10.29 0.10
CA TYR A 219 7.71 11.49 -0.55
C TYR A 219 7.94 12.63 0.45
N GLY A 220 7.01 12.82 1.40
CA GLY A 220 7.13 13.84 2.44
C GLY A 220 8.23 13.50 3.44
N TRP A 221 8.45 12.22 3.74
CA TRP A 221 9.53 11.80 4.65
C TRP A 221 10.90 12.04 4.03
N LEU A 222 11.01 11.87 2.71
CA LEU A 222 12.22 12.10 1.93
C LEU A 222 12.37 13.55 1.44
N GLY A 223 11.42 14.43 1.76
CA GLY A 223 11.45 15.85 1.39
C GLY A 223 11.37 16.12 -0.11
N LEU A 224 10.77 15.22 -0.91
CA LEU A 224 10.81 15.33 -2.37
C LEU A 224 10.11 16.59 -2.91
N HIS A 225 9.09 17.07 -2.20
CA HIS A 225 8.35 18.27 -2.62
C HIS A 225 9.11 19.57 -2.33
N GLU A 226 10.04 19.50 -1.38
CA GLU A 226 10.90 20.59 -0.90
C GLU A 226 12.24 20.64 -1.67
N MET A 227 12.58 19.59 -2.41
CA MET A 227 13.82 19.53 -3.19
C MET A 227 13.89 20.64 -4.25
N THR A 228 15.06 21.28 -4.32
CA THR A 228 15.41 22.17 -5.42
C THR A 228 15.98 21.34 -6.56
N LEU A 229 15.15 21.04 -7.57
CA LEU A 229 15.56 20.25 -8.73
C LEU A 229 15.85 21.15 -9.94
N PRO A 230 16.88 20.84 -10.76
CA PRO A 230 17.13 21.52 -12.02
C PRO A 230 15.92 21.51 -12.97
N SER A 231 15.15 20.42 -12.96
CA SER A 231 13.91 20.28 -13.75
C SER A 231 12.68 20.96 -13.14
N GLY A 232 12.83 21.79 -12.10
CA GLY A 232 11.75 22.52 -11.44
C GLY A 232 11.06 21.73 -10.33
N ARG A 233 9.81 22.07 -10.00
CA ARG A 233 9.06 21.39 -8.92
C ARG A 233 8.97 19.88 -9.15
N PHE A 234 9.15 19.08 -8.09
CA PHE A 234 8.98 17.64 -8.17
C PHE A 234 7.57 17.27 -8.67
N ALA A 235 7.52 16.43 -9.70
CA ALA A 235 6.30 15.85 -10.23
C ALA A 235 6.63 14.43 -10.71
N LYS A 236 6.12 13.42 -10.00
CA LYS A 236 6.47 12.01 -10.24
C LYS A 236 6.23 11.56 -11.68
N SER A 237 5.26 12.16 -12.39
CA SER A 237 4.97 11.84 -13.79
C SER A 237 6.06 12.28 -14.78
N ARG A 238 6.95 13.21 -14.39
CA ARG A 238 8.04 13.71 -15.25
C ARG A 238 9.34 12.97 -14.98
N GLN A 239 9.88 12.29 -15.99
CA GLN A 239 11.14 11.56 -15.89
C GLN A 239 12.31 12.44 -15.43
N ALA A 240 12.43 13.66 -15.95
CA ALA A 240 13.49 14.58 -15.53
C ALA A 240 13.43 14.89 -14.02
N ALA A 241 12.22 15.01 -13.44
CA ALA A 241 12.06 15.23 -12.00
C ALA A 241 12.48 14.00 -11.19
N ARG A 242 12.09 12.79 -11.65
CA ARG A 242 12.52 11.54 -11.02
C ARG A 242 14.04 11.38 -11.04
N ARG A 243 14.66 11.64 -12.20
CA ARG A 243 16.12 11.61 -12.38
C ARG A 243 16.83 12.54 -11.41
N ASP A 244 16.40 13.80 -11.36
CA ASP A 244 17.04 14.82 -10.52
C ASP A 244 16.82 14.52 -9.03
N ALA A 245 15.65 14.02 -8.63
CA ALA A 245 15.38 13.61 -7.25
C ALA A 245 16.24 12.42 -6.84
N ILE A 246 16.35 11.40 -7.68
CA ILE A 246 17.22 10.23 -7.45
C ILE A 246 18.68 10.65 -7.28
N ALA A 247 19.17 11.56 -8.12
CA ALA A 247 20.54 12.07 -8.00
C ALA A 247 20.82 12.74 -6.64
N GLN A 248 19.81 13.34 -6.00
CA GLN A 248 19.93 13.90 -4.65
C GLN A 248 19.74 12.85 -3.54
N LEU A 249 18.90 11.84 -3.77
CA LEU A 249 18.63 10.78 -2.79
C LEU A 249 19.80 9.79 -2.67
N MET A 250 20.44 9.39 -3.77
CA MET A 250 21.43 8.30 -3.76
C MET A 250 22.56 8.50 -2.74
N PRO A 251 23.23 9.67 -2.64
CA PRO A 251 24.28 9.86 -1.62
C PRO A 251 23.75 9.73 -0.18
N MET A 252 22.51 10.15 0.05
CA MET A 252 21.87 10.03 1.36
C MET A 252 21.56 8.55 1.69
N LEU A 253 21.04 7.80 0.72
CA LEU A 253 20.76 6.36 0.87
C LEU A 253 22.05 5.58 1.12
N GLU A 254 23.13 5.88 0.39
CA GLU A 254 24.45 5.28 0.60
C GLU A 254 24.99 5.57 2.01
N SER A 255 24.83 6.80 2.51
CA SER A 255 25.19 7.16 3.89
C SER A 255 24.38 6.42 4.96
N TRP A 256 23.26 5.82 4.56
CA TRP A 256 22.42 4.98 5.40
C TRP A 256 22.71 3.49 5.21
N GLY A 257 23.69 3.10 4.39
CA GLY A 257 23.97 1.69 4.09
C GLY A 257 22.94 1.06 3.13
N ILE A 258 22.17 1.87 2.41
CA ILE A 258 21.25 1.42 1.37
C ILE A 258 21.94 1.60 0.02
N VAL A 259 22.33 0.49 -0.60
CA VAL A 259 23.01 0.46 -1.89
C VAL A 259 22.10 -0.13 -2.97
N THR A 260 22.44 0.15 -4.22
CA THR A 260 21.73 -0.37 -5.38
C THR A 260 22.66 -1.29 -6.16
N GLU A 261 22.15 -2.43 -6.62
CA GLU A 261 22.88 -3.36 -7.47
C GLU A 261 23.35 -2.64 -8.76
N PRO A 262 24.61 -2.84 -9.21
CA PRO A 262 25.18 -2.03 -10.29
C PRO A 262 24.40 -2.09 -11.61
N SER A 263 23.76 -3.23 -11.91
CA SER A 263 22.98 -3.38 -13.15
C SER A 263 21.69 -2.55 -13.12
N LEU A 264 21.12 -2.33 -11.93
CA LEU A 264 19.93 -1.52 -11.72
C LEU A 264 20.24 -0.01 -11.63
N TYR A 265 21.43 0.36 -11.18
CA TYR A 265 21.81 1.77 -10.92
C TYR A 265 21.56 2.68 -12.13
N GLN A 266 21.94 2.28 -13.34
CA GLN A 266 21.76 3.12 -14.54
C GLN A 266 20.29 3.43 -14.83
N ARG A 267 19.39 2.47 -14.60
CA ARG A 267 17.95 2.64 -14.82
C ARG A 267 17.35 3.64 -13.84
N ILE A 268 17.72 3.51 -12.56
CA ILE A 268 17.34 4.42 -11.48
C ILE A 268 17.91 5.81 -11.74
N ALA A 269 19.22 5.92 -12.00
CA ALA A 269 19.91 7.18 -12.25
C ALA A 269 19.39 7.94 -13.49
N ASN A 270 18.76 7.25 -14.45
CA ASN A 270 18.10 7.88 -15.62
C ASN A 270 16.64 8.28 -15.36
N GLY A 271 16.17 8.19 -14.12
CA GLY A 271 14.83 8.60 -13.71
C GLY A 271 13.73 7.64 -14.11
N ILE A 272 14.05 6.38 -14.44
CA ILE A 272 13.10 5.32 -14.78
C ILE A 272 12.21 5.69 -15.98
N ASP A 273 12.57 5.23 -17.17
CA ASP A 273 11.83 5.57 -18.39
C ASP A 273 10.48 4.82 -18.49
N ASN A 274 9.75 5.10 -19.58
CA ASN A 274 8.44 4.48 -19.84
C ASN A 274 8.49 2.98 -20.12
N ALA A 275 9.59 2.47 -20.69
CA ALA A 275 9.76 1.04 -20.93
C ALA A 275 9.98 0.28 -19.62
N HIS A 276 10.44 0.99 -18.59
CA HIS A 276 10.77 0.46 -17.28
C HIS A 276 9.79 0.89 -16.18
N GLY A 277 8.53 1.14 -16.52
CA GLY A 277 7.47 1.32 -15.53
C GLY A 277 7.23 2.74 -15.05
N LYS A 278 7.93 3.74 -15.59
CA LYS A 278 7.66 5.17 -15.39
C LYS A 278 7.48 5.54 -13.90
N ASP A 279 6.36 6.17 -13.55
CA ASP A 279 6.00 6.53 -12.18
C ASP A 279 5.59 5.33 -11.32
N ASP A 280 5.08 4.24 -11.90
CA ASP A 280 4.67 3.05 -11.13
C ASP A 280 5.89 2.38 -10.49
N ALA A 281 6.96 2.18 -11.27
CA ALA A 281 8.23 1.65 -10.77
C ALA A 281 8.96 2.62 -9.82
N PHE A 282 8.81 3.94 -10.03
CA PHE A 282 9.34 4.93 -9.11
C PHE A 282 8.64 4.87 -7.74
N ASP A 283 7.33 4.68 -7.72
CA ASP A 283 6.55 4.55 -6.50
C ASP A 283 6.90 3.28 -5.74
N ALA A 284 7.14 2.18 -6.46
CA ALA A 284 7.67 0.96 -5.87
C ALA A 284 9.06 1.16 -5.24
N LEU A 285 9.96 1.89 -5.91
CA LEU A 285 11.29 2.21 -5.39
C LEU A 285 11.22 3.05 -4.11
N ILE A 286 10.43 4.13 -4.13
CA ILE A 286 10.22 4.98 -2.95
C ILE A 286 9.59 4.17 -1.82
N GLY A 287 8.63 3.31 -2.15
CA GLY A 287 7.99 2.37 -1.25
C GLY A 287 8.98 1.48 -0.49
N VAL A 288 9.87 0.79 -1.22
CA VAL A 288 10.94 -0.04 -0.60
C VAL A 288 11.85 0.80 0.28
N ILE A 289 12.28 1.98 -0.17
CA ILE A 289 13.13 2.89 0.63
C ILE A 289 12.44 3.24 1.95
N GLY A 290 11.14 3.58 1.92
CA GLY A 290 10.38 3.90 3.13
C GLY A 290 10.29 2.73 4.10
N LEU A 291 10.07 1.51 3.61
CA LEU A 291 10.07 0.30 4.44
C LEU A 291 11.45 -0.01 5.03
N ILE A 292 12.53 0.15 4.26
CA ILE A 292 13.90 0.00 4.76
C ILE A 292 14.17 1.01 5.89
N MET A 293 13.75 2.27 5.75
CA MET A 293 13.91 3.27 6.81
C MET A 293 13.23 2.83 8.12
N ILE A 294 12.08 2.15 8.04
CA ILE A 294 11.37 1.61 9.21
C ILE A 294 12.10 0.39 9.76
N ALA A 295 12.52 -0.54 8.90
CA ALA A 295 13.32 -1.70 9.27
C ALA A 295 14.62 -1.31 10.00
N MET A 296 15.26 -0.22 9.59
CA MET A 296 16.46 0.32 10.23
C MET A 296 16.17 1.15 11.50
N GLY A 297 14.91 1.38 11.86
CA GLY A 297 14.52 2.25 12.97
C GLY A 297 14.78 3.74 12.73
N LYS A 298 15.07 4.17 11.49
CA LYS A 298 15.16 5.59 11.11
C LYS A 298 13.79 6.27 11.10
N ARG A 299 12.73 5.49 11.02
CA ARG A 299 11.34 5.93 11.19
C ARG A 299 10.55 4.89 11.98
N ALA A 300 9.64 5.33 12.83
CA ALA A 300 8.70 4.42 13.51
C ALA A 300 7.53 4.03 12.58
N GLU A 301 6.97 2.84 12.77
CA GLU A 301 5.75 2.40 12.08
C GLU A 301 4.52 3.24 12.40
N ASN A 302 4.55 3.97 13.53
CA ASN A 302 3.50 4.89 13.99
C ASN A 302 2.10 4.25 14.08
N LEU A 303 2.00 2.97 14.41
CA LEU A 303 0.72 2.30 14.67
C LEU A 303 0.03 2.94 15.89
N PRO A 304 -1.16 3.52 15.74
CA PRO A 304 -1.88 4.09 16.88
C PRO A 304 -2.36 3.00 17.83
N ASP A 305 -2.25 3.23 19.14
CA ASP A 305 -2.74 2.30 20.15
C ASP A 305 -4.28 2.37 20.29
N ARG A 306 -4.99 1.82 19.31
CA ARG A 306 -6.46 1.74 19.30
C ARG A 306 -6.89 0.37 18.77
N ALA A 307 -7.73 -0.32 19.53
CA ALA A 307 -8.29 -1.62 19.15
C ALA A 307 -8.93 -1.58 17.75
N MET A 308 -9.78 -0.58 17.48
CA MET A 308 -10.38 -0.39 16.15
C MET A 308 -9.38 -0.30 14.99
N ILE A 309 -8.18 0.25 15.19
CA ILE A 309 -7.19 0.29 14.12
C ILE A 309 -6.54 -1.08 13.94
N ARG A 310 -6.21 -1.76 15.04
CA ARG A 310 -5.66 -3.12 15.00
C ARG A 310 -6.64 -4.16 14.48
N ASP A 311 -7.92 -4.01 14.78
CA ASP A 311 -8.92 -5.05 14.57
C ASP A 311 -9.78 -4.79 13.32
N GLN A 312 -9.88 -3.53 12.84
CA GLN A 312 -10.84 -3.15 11.79
C GLN A 312 -10.23 -2.31 10.66
N GLU A 313 -9.75 -1.11 10.95
CA GLU A 313 -9.38 -0.15 9.89
C GLU A 313 -8.01 -0.40 9.27
N GLY A 314 -7.07 -0.96 10.04
CA GLY A 314 -5.67 -1.00 9.65
C GLY A 314 -5.04 0.39 9.63
N TRP A 315 -3.78 0.46 9.18
CA TRP A 315 -3.01 1.70 9.16
C TRP A 315 -2.07 1.75 7.97
N ILE A 316 -1.72 2.95 7.51
CA ILE A 316 -0.65 3.16 6.54
C ILE A 316 0.65 3.25 7.34
N ILE A 317 1.60 2.35 7.06
CA ILE A 317 2.84 2.27 7.84
C ILE A 317 3.61 3.59 7.80
N GLY A 318 4.15 4.01 8.95
CA GLY A 318 4.96 5.21 9.10
C GLY A 318 4.19 6.53 9.07
N GLN A 319 2.87 6.51 8.83
CA GLN A 319 2.01 7.70 8.87
C GLN A 319 1.81 8.15 10.33
N PHE A 320 1.99 9.44 10.60
CA PHE A 320 1.68 10.01 11.90
C PHE A 320 0.16 10.04 12.14
N ALA A 321 -0.25 9.56 13.31
CA ALA A 321 -1.61 9.67 13.77
C ALA A 321 -1.88 11.12 14.21
N ASN A 322 -2.83 11.80 13.57
CA ASN A 322 -3.43 13.00 14.14
C ASN A 322 -4.88 12.69 14.52
N LEU A 323 -5.03 11.78 15.49
CA LEU A 323 -6.33 11.33 15.95
C LEU A 323 -6.69 12.08 17.23
N PRO A 324 -7.89 12.71 17.33
CA PRO A 324 -8.33 13.33 18.56
C PRO A 324 -8.30 12.30 19.69
N ALA A 325 -7.85 12.69 20.88
CA ALA A 325 -7.88 11.82 22.06
C ALA A 325 -9.29 11.26 22.22
N SER A 326 -9.37 9.93 22.34
CA SER A 326 -10.63 9.21 22.60
C SER A 326 -11.17 9.58 23.97
#